data_AF-Q9XVB6-F1
#
_entry.id   AF-Q9XVB6-F1
#
_cell.length_a   1.000
_cell.length_b   1.000
_cell.length_c   1.000
_cell.angle_alpha   90.00
_cell.angle_beta   90.00
_cell.angle_gamma   90.00
#
_symmetry.space_group_name_H-M   'P 1'
#
loop_
_entity.id
_entity.type
_entity.pdbx_description
1 polymer ?
#
loop_
_entity_poly.entity_id
_entity_poly.type
_entity_poly.pdbx_seq_one_letter_code
_entity_poly.pdbx_strand_id
1 'polypeptide(L)'
;MTTFPILRLPEKSLKIAIRCLTMEQIIKFSLISESTKRTAESLNLQADPFWICFGESVHISVHANFVENYQQDIPWNPVEVDLRTLLDHFQSVLHTNKFEYFFV
;
A
#
# COMPACT_ATOMS: atom_id res chain seq x y z
N MET A 1 8.21 19.05 -16.01
CA MET A 1 7.90 17.66 -15.59
C MET A 1 9.15 17.04 -14.98
N THR A 2 9.44 17.28 -13.71
CA THR A 2 10.52 16.59 -13.00
C THR A 2 10.04 15.20 -12.63
N THR A 3 10.37 14.20 -13.46
CA THR A 3 10.18 12.80 -13.11
C THR A 3 10.94 12.52 -11.81
N PHE A 4 10.26 11.97 -10.81
CA PHE A 4 10.84 11.62 -9.51
C PHE A 4 12.13 10.79 -9.74
N PRO A 5 13.32 11.21 -9.24
CA PRO A 5 14.60 10.57 -9.60
C PRO A 5 14.63 9.05 -9.40
N ILE A 6 13.90 8.57 -8.38
CA ILE A 6 13.78 7.14 -8.10
C ILE A 6 13.20 6.34 -9.28
N LEU A 7 12.27 6.91 -10.05
CA LEU A 7 11.61 6.24 -11.19
C LEU A 7 12.53 6.07 -12.39
N ARG A 8 13.74 6.65 -12.36
CA ARG A 8 14.77 6.48 -13.39
C ARG A 8 15.74 5.34 -13.07
N LEU A 9 15.62 4.73 -11.90
CA LEU A 9 16.46 3.60 -11.52
C LEU A 9 16.12 2.38 -12.39
N PRO A 10 17.13 1.54 -12.72
CA PRO A 10 16.88 0.23 -13.30
C PRO A 10 15.91 -0.58 -12.42
N GLU A 11 15.09 -1.43 -13.03
CA GLU A 11 14.00 -2.14 -12.34
C GLU A 11 14.45 -2.82 -11.03
N LYS A 12 15.60 -3.50 -11.02
CA LYS A 12 16.15 -4.15 -9.82
C LYS A 12 16.44 -3.15 -8.69
N SER A 13 17.09 -2.04 -9.02
CA SER A 13 17.44 -0.99 -8.06
C SER A 13 16.20 -0.26 -7.56
N LEU A 14 15.22 -0.05 -8.44
CA LEU A 14 13.93 0.52 -8.08
C LEU A 14 13.22 -0.38 -7.04
N LYS A 15 13.08 -1.68 -7.30
CA LYS A 15 12.43 -2.61 -6.35
C LYS A 15 13.12 -2.63 -4.98
N ILE A 16 14.46 -2.60 -4.96
CA ILE A 16 15.22 -2.51 -3.71
C ILE A 16 14.88 -1.21 -2.96
N ALA A 17 14.86 -0.08 -3.65
CA ALA A 17 14.54 1.21 -3.03
C ALA A 17 13.09 1.27 -2.51
N ILE A 18 12.11 0.75 -3.28
CA ILE A 18 10.70 0.72 -2.83
C ILE A 18 10.52 -0.23 -1.64
N ARG A 19 11.29 -1.33 -1.54
CA ARG A 19 11.30 -2.21 -0.36
C ARG A 19 11.82 -1.54 0.91
N CYS A 20 12.45 -0.37 0.83
CA CYS A 20 12.85 0.38 2.03
C CYS A 20 11.73 1.29 2.56
N LEU A 21 10.60 1.38 1.86
CA LEU A 21 9.45 2.20 2.27
C LEU A 21 8.55 1.43 3.25
N THR A 22 7.81 2.16 4.08
CA THR A 22 6.74 1.57 4.91
C THR A 22 5.58 1.09 4.05
N MET A 23 4.68 0.24 4.59
CA MET A 23 3.52 -0.23 3.83
C MET A 23 2.66 0.94 3.34
N GLU A 24 2.39 1.92 4.21
CA GLU A 24 1.69 3.15 3.84
C GLU A 24 2.36 3.84 2.63
N GLN A 25 3.68 3.98 2.66
CA GLN A 25 4.43 4.63 1.58
C GLN A 25 4.41 3.80 0.28
N ILE A 26 4.44 2.47 0.36
CA ILE A 26 4.32 1.58 -0.81
C ILE A 26 2.94 1.71 -1.44
N ILE A 27 1.88 1.75 -0.63
CA ILE A 27 0.51 1.94 -1.10
C ILE A 27 0.35 3.33 -1.72
N LYS A 28 0.82 4.39 -1.05
CA LYS A 28 0.82 5.75 -1.63
C LYS A 28 1.62 5.85 -2.92
N PHE A 29 2.76 5.17 -3.01
CA PHE A 29 3.54 5.08 -4.24
C PHE A 29 2.75 4.40 -5.37
N SER A 30 2.00 3.34 -5.06
CA SER A 30 1.16 2.65 -6.03
C SER A 30 0.05 3.54 -6.61
N LEU A 31 -0.44 4.54 -5.85
CA LEU A 31 -1.48 5.48 -6.29
C LEU A 31 -1.00 6.53 -7.31
N ILE A 32 0.31 6.71 -7.51
CA ILE A 32 0.85 7.78 -8.37
C ILE A 32 0.54 7.55 -9.86
N SER A 33 0.68 6.31 -10.34
CA SER A 33 0.49 5.95 -11.76
C SER A 33 0.39 4.43 -11.93
N GLU A 34 -0.08 3.98 -13.10
CA GLU A 34 -0.08 2.57 -13.47
C GLU A 34 1.34 1.93 -13.42
N SER A 35 2.39 2.68 -13.76
CA SER A 35 3.77 2.18 -13.70
C SER A 35 4.26 1.97 -12.27
N THR A 36 3.88 2.85 -11.33
CA THR A 36 4.26 2.72 -9.93
C THR A 36 3.43 1.65 -9.24
N LYS A 37 2.16 1.50 -9.61
CA LYS A 37 1.30 0.38 -9.22
C LYS A 37 1.94 -0.97 -9.57
N ARG A 38 2.29 -1.20 -10.84
CA ARG A 38 2.97 -2.44 -11.27
C ARG A 38 4.28 -2.68 -10.55
N THR A 39 5.04 -1.62 -10.27
CA THR A 39 6.29 -1.73 -9.51
C THR A 39 6.01 -2.19 -8.07
N ALA A 40 5.00 -1.63 -7.39
CA ALA A 40 4.59 -2.04 -6.04
C ALA A 40 4.08 -3.49 -6.02
N GLU A 41 3.21 -3.88 -6.96
CA GLU A 41 2.73 -5.26 -7.12
C GLU A 41 3.89 -6.24 -7.32
N SER A 42 4.89 -5.86 -8.11
CA SER A 42 6.06 -6.70 -8.39
C SER A 42 6.98 -6.94 -7.20
N LEU A 43 6.76 -6.25 -6.07
CA LEU A 43 7.45 -6.57 -4.82
C LEU A 43 7.01 -7.92 -4.25
N ASN A 44 5.83 -8.41 -4.66
CA ASN A 44 5.22 -9.66 -4.24
C ASN A 44 5.11 -9.75 -2.71
N LEU A 45 4.62 -8.67 -2.10
CA LEU A 45 4.39 -8.59 -0.67
C LEU A 45 3.22 -9.52 -0.32
N GLN A 46 3.39 -10.32 0.73
CA GLN A 46 2.34 -11.15 1.28
C GLN A 46 1.95 -10.58 2.64
N ALA A 47 0.65 -10.34 2.81
CA ALA A 47 0.05 -9.93 4.06
C ALA A 47 -1.12 -10.86 4.37
N ASP A 48 -1.40 -11.00 5.65
CA ASP A 48 -2.67 -11.55 6.11
C ASP A 48 -3.82 -10.65 5.62
N PRO A 49 -5.09 -11.11 5.67
CA PRO A 49 -6.24 -10.25 5.39
C PRO A 49 -6.11 -8.93 6.14
N PHE A 50 -6.44 -7.83 5.47
CA PHE A 50 -6.45 -6.51 6.11
C PHE A 50 -7.88 -6.15 6.55
N TRP A 51 -7.97 -5.22 7.49
CA TRP A 51 -9.22 -4.80 8.10
C TRP A 51 -9.53 -3.35 7.77
N ILE A 52 -10.78 -3.04 7.49
CA ILE A 52 -11.25 -1.65 7.45
C ILE A 52 -11.87 -1.36 8.82
N CYS A 53 -11.30 -0.39 9.51
CA CYS A 53 -11.73 0.03 10.84
C CYS A 53 -12.46 1.36 10.75
N PHE A 54 -13.69 1.42 11.24
CA PHE A 54 -14.48 2.64 11.33
C PHE A 54 -14.54 3.11 12.78
N GLY A 55 -14.16 4.36 13.03
CA GLY A 55 -14.27 5.04 14.33
C GLY A 55 -14.41 6.55 14.12
N GLU A 56 -13.72 7.36 14.94
CA GLU A 56 -13.60 8.82 14.69
C GLU A 56 -12.95 9.13 13.32
N SER A 57 -12.11 8.21 12.85
CA SER A 57 -11.56 8.19 11.50
C SER A 57 -11.61 6.78 10.94
N VAL A 58 -11.53 6.65 9.62
CA VAL A 58 -11.42 5.36 8.95
C VAL A 58 -9.95 5.06 8.69
N HIS A 59 -9.52 3.85 9.01
CA HIS A 59 -8.17 3.38 8.72
C HIS A 59 -8.20 1.93 8.23
N ILE A 60 -7.15 1.56 7.51
CA ILE A 60 -6.93 0.18 7.06
C ILE A 60 -5.84 -0.42 7.94
N SER A 61 -6.19 -1.46 8.68
CA SER A 61 -5.24 -2.21 9.50
C SER A 61 -4.69 -3.38 8.70
N VAL A 62 -3.37 -3.46 8.55
CA VAL A 62 -2.71 -4.52 7.78
C VAL A 62 -1.77 -5.30 8.67
N HIS A 63 -1.84 -6.62 8.59
CA HIS A 63 -0.81 -7.51 9.13
C HIS A 63 0.16 -7.91 8.02
N ALA A 64 1.30 -7.24 7.95
CA ALA A 64 2.30 -7.46 6.91
C ALA A 64 3.60 -7.99 7.50
N ASN A 65 4.02 -9.18 7.04
CA ASN A 65 5.21 -9.89 7.53
C ASN A 65 6.56 -9.22 7.16
N PHE A 66 6.55 -7.96 6.71
CA PHE A 66 7.71 -7.32 6.09
C PHE A 66 8.37 -6.23 6.96
N VAL A 67 7.76 -5.81 8.07
CA VAL A 67 8.31 -4.77 8.95
C VAL A 67 8.23 -5.25 10.41
N GLU A 68 9.16 -4.82 11.27
CA GLU A 68 9.30 -5.23 12.68
C GLU A 68 8.02 -5.06 13.53
N ASN A 69 7.00 -4.37 13.02
CA ASN A 69 5.68 -4.27 13.60
C ASN A 69 4.68 -5.11 12.80
N TYR A 70 4.11 -6.12 13.47
CA TYR A 70 3.17 -7.06 12.85
C TYR A 70 1.93 -6.37 12.28
N GLN A 71 1.44 -5.31 12.94
CA GLN A 71 0.24 -4.56 12.55
C GLN A 71 0.56 -3.10 12.24
N GLN A 72 0.01 -2.59 11.13
CA GLN A 72 0.09 -1.18 10.73
C GLN A 72 -1.31 -0.63 10.45
N ASP A 73 -1.64 0.48 11.09
CA ASP A 73 -2.88 1.22 10.84
C ASP A 73 -2.59 2.38 9.88
N ILE A 74 -3.21 2.33 8.70
CA ILE A 74 -2.99 3.27 7.62
C ILE A 74 -4.23 4.16 7.50
N PRO A 75 -4.15 5.45 7.85
CA PRO A 75 -5.31 6.33 7.84
C PRO A 75 -5.81 6.55 6.41
N TRP A 76 -7.13 6.51 6.21
CA TRP A 76 -7.74 6.93 4.94
C TRP A 76 -7.91 8.44 4.92
N ASN A 77 -7.34 9.10 3.91
CA ASN A 77 -7.57 10.52 3.65
C ASN A 77 -8.48 10.67 2.41
N PRO A 78 -9.76 11.08 2.57
CA PRO A 78 -10.69 11.24 1.45
C PRO A 78 -10.31 12.37 0.49
N VAL A 79 -9.39 13.28 0.88
CA VAL A 79 -8.85 14.32 -0.01
C VAL A 79 -7.81 13.74 -0.99
N GLU A 80 -7.12 12.66 -0.60
CA GLU A 80 -6.07 12.05 -1.42
C GLU A 80 -6.62 11.01 -2.40
N VAL A 81 -7.57 10.18 -1.96
CA VAL A 81 -8.08 9.04 -2.74
C VAL A 81 -9.44 8.61 -2.21
N ASP A 82 -10.34 8.14 -3.08
CA ASP A 82 -11.57 7.51 -2.62
C ASP A 82 -11.28 6.14 -1.97
N LEU A 83 -12.14 5.73 -1.02
CA LEU A 83 -11.90 4.50 -0.27
C LEU A 83 -11.83 3.27 -1.18
N ARG A 84 -12.62 3.22 -2.27
CA ARG A 84 -12.65 2.04 -3.15
C ARG A 84 -11.33 1.89 -3.90
N THR A 85 -10.82 2.97 -4.48
CA THR A 85 -9.52 2.97 -5.16
C THR A 85 -8.40 2.60 -4.19
N LEU A 86 -8.44 3.11 -2.95
CA LEU A 86 -7.45 2.72 -1.94
C LEU A 86 -7.48 1.21 -1.66
N LEU A 87 -8.66 0.64 -1.45
CA LEU A 87 -8.85 -0.80 -1.19
C LEU A 87 -8.38 -1.65 -2.38
N ASP A 88 -8.71 -1.25 -3.61
CA ASP A 88 -8.27 -1.96 -4.81
C ASP A 88 -6.73 -1.96 -4.91
N HIS A 89 -6.06 -0.89 -4.48
CA HIS A 89 -4.60 -0.84 -4.41
C HIS A 89 -4.01 -1.74 -3.33
N PHE A 90 -4.62 -1.79 -2.13
CA PHE A 90 -4.24 -2.75 -1.09
C PHE A 90 -4.37 -4.19 -1.60
N GLN A 91 -5.51 -4.55 -2.20
CA GLN A 91 -5.74 -5.88 -2.75
C GLN A 91 -4.70 -6.27 -3.80
N SER A 92 -4.39 -5.35 -4.72
CA SER A 92 -3.43 -5.60 -5.80
C SER A 92 -2.00 -5.73 -5.28
N VAL A 93 -1.55 -4.79 -4.44
CA VAL A 93 -0.16 -4.74 -3.95
C VAL A 93 0.14 -5.89 -2.99
N LEU A 94 -0.83 -6.27 -2.15
CA LEU A 94 -0.72 -7.35 -1.18
C LEU A 94 -1.13 -8.72 -1.72
N HIS A 95 -1.53 -8.78 -3.00
CA HIS A 95 -1.97 -10.01 -3.66
C HIS A 95 -3.06 -10.76 -2.88
N THR A 96 -4.00 -10.04 -2.27
CA THR A 96 -5.07 -10.59 -1.45
C THR A 96 -6.43 -10.04 -1.86
N ASN A 97 -7.42 -10.92 -1.96
CA ASN A 97 -8.83 -10.52 -2.11
C ASN A 97 -9.59 -10.56 -0.78
N LYS A 98 -8.89 -10.91 0.31
CA LYS A 98 -9.49 -11.06 1.63
C LYS A 98 -9.29 -9.77 2.40
N PHE A 99 -10.39 -9.13 2.74
CA PHE A 99 -10.43 -8.11 3.76
C PHE A 99 -11.68 -8.33 4.59
N GLU A 100 -11.60 -8.00 5.87
CA GLU A 100 -12.73 -8.11 6.81
C GLU A 100 -13.10 -6.70 7.30
N TYR A 101 -14.37 -6.51 7.64
CA TYR A 101 -14.85 -5.24 8.16
C TYR A 101 -14.89 -5.32 9.69
N PHE A 102 -14.24 -4.36 10.35
CA PHE A 102 -14.31 -4.21 11.80
C PHE A 102 -14.96 -2.86 12.13
N PHE A 103 -16.11 -2.92 12.79
CA PHE A 103 -16.73 -1.76 13.41
C PHE A 103 -16.26 -1.75 14.86
N VAL A 104 -15.53 -0.70 15.25
CA VAL A 104 -15.06 -0.48 16.63
C VAL A 104 -15.95 0.56 17.29
#